data_AF-A0A6J6H6E4-F1
#
_entry.id   AF-A0A6J6H6E4-F1
#
_cell.length_a   1.000
_cell.length_b   1.000
_cell.length_c   1.000
_cell.angle_alpha   90.00
_cell.angle_beta   90.00
_cell.angle_gamma   90.00
#
_symmetry.space_group_name_H-M   'P 1'
#
loop_
_entity.id
_entity.type
_entity.pdbx_description
1 polymer ?
#
loop_
_entity_poly.entity_id
_entity_poly.type
_entity_poly.pdbx_seq_one_letter_code
_entity_poly.pdbx_strand_id
1 'polypeptide(L)'
;MDVARRITHVELLHAPGERPLAARVFELLGCTVADSGGHWFTAFIDANLRDWANNVFYASEAPAAQLAIEEAFADSVDDWMNMVRTAPQQSPHFGLRVGTAEEHREIVGRIRACATDPELRGRVEVLGVFSHDAPDAIAVNMDQAFIWTNVIASGPLRLGQVIEVQWHLEPEPTA
;
A
#
# COMPACT_ATOMS: atom_id res chain seq x y z
N MET A 1 -25.00 13.69 -10.71
CA MET A 1 -25.23 12.30 -10.27
C MET A 1 -24.84 12.21 -8.81
N ASP A 2 -25.65 11.48 -8.07
CA ASP A 2 -25.67 11.43 -6.61
C ASP A 2 -24.35 10.85 -6.06
N VAL A 3 -23.66 11.57 -5.18
CA VAL A 3 -22.52 11.01 -4.46
C VAL A 3 -23.04 10.58 -3.10
N ALA A 4 -23.53 9.34 -3.00
CA ALA A 4 -24.08 8.84 -1.74
C ALA A 4 -23.04 8.83 -0.59
N ARG A 5 -21.75 8.64 -0.91
CA ARG A 5 -20.49 8.89 -0.14
C ARG A 5 -19.39 8.03 -0.78
N ARG A 6 -18.14 8.51 -0.83
CA ARG A 6 -16.99 7.75 -1.36
C ARG A 6 -15.73 8.05 -0.55
N ILE A 7 -14.81 7.08 -0.47
CA ILE A 7 -13.42 7.35 -0.11
C ILE A 7 -12.75 7.99 -1.32
N THR A 8 -11.97 9.04 -1.10
CA THR A 8 -11.37 9.82 -2.19
C THR A 8 -9.85 9.66 -2.25
N HIS A 9 -9.16 9.66 -1.10
CA HIS A 9 -7.71 9.52 -1.04
C HIS A 9 -7.28 8.81 0.24
N VAL A 10 -6.03 8.34 0.24
CA VAL A 10 -5.29 7.97 1.45
C VAL A 10 -4.03 8.82 1.50
N GLU A 11 -3.85 9.55 2.60
CA GLU A 11 -2.60 10.27 2.90
C GLU A 11 -1.64 9.31 3.59
N LEU A 12 -0.40 9.27 3.11
CA LEU A 12 0.67 8.44 3.65
C LEU A 12 1.86 9.31 4.00
N LEU A 13 2.64 8.89 4.98
CA LEU A 13 3.85 9.56 5.42
C LEU A 13 5.07 8.74 5.06
N HIS A 14 6.19 9.38 4.79
CA HIS A 14 7.49 8.74 4.64
C HIS A 14 8.53 9.37 5.58
N ALA A 15 9.61 8.64 5.88
CA ALA A 15 10.66 9.18 6.73
C ALA A 15 11.39 10.36 6.06
N PRO A 16 12.03 11.26 6.85
CA PRO A 16 12.81 12.35 6.29
C PRO A 16 13.89 11.89 5.32
N GLY A 17 13.94 12.53 4.15
CA GLY A 17 14.87 12.18 3.07
C GLY A 17 14.51 10.94 2.24
N GLU A 18 13.46 10.18 2.60
CA GLU A 18 13.05 8.97 1.87
C GLU A 18 12.03 9.23 0.74
N ARG A 19 11.80 10.49 0.35
CA ARG A 19 10.84 10.85 -0.71
C ARG A 19 11.02 10.05 -2.02
N PRO A 20 12.24 9.87 -2.57
CA PRO A 20 12.44 9.04 -3.76
C PRO A 20 12.08 7.57 -3.52
N LEU A 21 12.36 7.04 -2.33
CA LEU A 21 12.02 5.66 -1.97
C LEU A 21 10.51 5.47 -1.85
N ALA A 22 9.81 6.44 -1.26
CA ALA A 22 8.35 6.45 -1.19
C ALA A 22 7.72 6.45 -2.59
N ALA A 23 8.21 7.29 -3.51
CA ALA A 23 7.78 7.28 -4.91
C ALA A 23 7.97 5.89 -5.55
N ARG A 24 9.14 5.27 -5.36
CA ARG A 24 9.42 3.91 -5.87
C ARG A 24 8.42 2.87 -5.33
N VAL A 25 7.99 2.97 -4.08
CA VAL A 25 6.99 2.04 -3.52
C VAL A 25 5.64 2.16 -4.24
N PHE A 26 5.18 3.38 -4.55
CA PHE A 26 3.96 3.55 -5.34
C PHE A 26 4.09 3.02 -6.77
N GLU A 27 5.25 3.22 -7.42
CA GLU A 27 5.51 2.65 -8.75
C GLU A 27 5.49 1.12 -8.74
N LEU A 28 6.00 0.48 -7.68
CA LEU A 28 5.92 -0.97 -7.54
C LEU A 28 4.47 -1.47 -7.49
N LEU A 29 3.59 -0.70 -6.83
CA LEU A 29 2.14 -0.94 -6.76
C LEU A 29 1.41 -0.65 -8.08
N GLY A 30 2.12 -0.18 -9.12
CA GLY A 30 1.54 0.14 -10.43
C GLY A 30 1.00 1.56 -10.54
N CYS A 31 1.18 2.41 -9.52
CA CYS A 31 0.74 3.79 -9.57
C CYS A 31 1.65 4.65 -10.46
N THR A 32 1.11 5.75 -10.99
CA THR A 32 1.90 6.80 -11.65
C THR A 32 2.18 7.93 -10.67
N VAL A 33 3.45 8.22 -10.39
CA VAL A 33 3.85 9.30 -9.48
C VAL A 33 3.98 10.64 -10.20
N ALA A 34 3.43 11.69 -9.61
CA ALA A 34 3.66 13.08 -9.98
C ALA A 34 4.15 13.88 -8.78
N ASP A 35 5.38 14.39 -8.90
CA ASP A 35 6.05 15.17 -7.87
C ASP A 35 6.45 16.54 -8.42
N SER A 36 5.92 17.59 -7.81
CA SER A 36 6.21 18.99 -8.13
C SER A 36 7.17 19.66 -7.15
N GLY A 37 7.73 18.91 -6.20
CA GLY A 37 8.59 19.42 -5.12
C GLY A 37 7.83 20.12 -4.00
N GLY A 38 6.49 20.03 -3.98
CA GLY A 38 5.65 20.57 -2.90
C GLY A 38 5.68 19.72 -1.63
N HIS A 39 4.87 20.13 -0.64
CA HIS A 39 4.78 19.46 0.66
C HIS A 39 4.42 17.97 0.50
N TRP A 40 3.44 17.66 -0.36
CA TRP A 40 3.10 16.31 -0.78
C TRP A 40 3.46 16.08 -2.25
N PHE A 41 3.61 14.82 -2.64
CA PHE A 41 3.48 14.37 -4.03
C PHE A 41 2.24 13.49 -4.18
N THR A 42 1.83 13.23 -5.42
CA THR A 42 0.64 12.42 -5.72
C THR A 42 1.05 11.14 -6.43
N ALA A 43 0.46 10.02 -6.04
CA ALA A 43 0.50 8.78 -6.81
C ALA A 43 -0.92 8.44 -7.30
N PHE A 44 -1.10 8.47 -8.61
CA PHE A 44 -2.36 8.14 -9.26
C PHE A 44 -2.53 6.62 -9.31
N ILE A 45 -3.65 6.13 -8.78
CA ILE A 45 -4.01 4.71 -8.80
C ILE A 45 -4.37 4.29 -10.23
N ASP A 46 -5.27 5.04 -10.87
CA ASP A 46 -5.52 4.90 -12.31
C ASP A 46 -4.60 5.85 -13.08
N ALA A 47 -3.62 5.29 -13.78
CA ALA A 47 -2.64 6.04 -14.55
C ALA A 47 -3.25 6.91 -15.67
N ASN A 48 -4.45 6.58 -16.15
CA ASN A 48 -5.15 7.31 -17.20
C ASN A 48 -6.03 8.43 -16.63
N LEU A 49 -6.42 8.34 -15.35
CA LEU A 49 -7.23 9.34 -14.68
C LEU A 49 -6.32 10.24 -13.83
N ARG A 50 -6.03 11.43 -14.35
CA ARG A 50 -5.36 12.51 -13.60
C ARG A 50 -6.33 13.28 -12.70
N ASP A 51 -7.18 12.57 -11.97
CA ASP A 51 -7.99 13.15 -10.91
C ASP A 51 -7.07 13.32 -9.70
N TRP A 52 -6.82 14.57 -9.30
CA TRP A 52 -5.91 14.86 -8.21
C TRP A 52 -6.54 14.68 -6.84
N ALA A 53 -7.85 14.48 -6.73
CA ALA A 53 -8.59 14.50 -5.48
C ALA A 53 -9.34 13.19 -5.17
N ASN A 54 -9.59 12.35 -6.18
CA ASN A 54 -10.28 11.06 -6.03
C ASN A 54 -9.44 9.93 -6.62
N ASN A 55 -9.49 8.76 -5.96
CA ASN A 55 -8.73 7.58 -6.33
C ASN A 55 -7.22 7.85 -6.41
N VAL A 56 -6.68 8.53 -5.38
CA VAL A 56 -5.27 8.88 -5.30
C VAL A 56 -4.64 8.53 -3.96
N PHE A 57 -3.34 8.35 -3.99
CA PHE A 57 -2.51 8.46 -2.81
C PHE A 57 -1.77 9.79 -2.80
N TYR A 58 -1.63 10.36 -1.61
CA TYR A 58 -0.66 11.42 -1.35
C TYR A 58 0.43 10.88 -0.45
N ALA A 59 1.62 11.45 -0.59
CA ALA A 59 2.66 11.22 0.38
C ALA A 59 3.47 12.48 0.71
N SER A 60 3.74 12.64 1.99
CA SER A 60 4.51 13.75 2.55
C SER A 60 5.48 13.25 3.63
N GLU A 61 6.44 14.10 4.01
CA GLU A 61 7.40 13.76 5.05
C GLU A 61 6.72 13.73 6.43
N ALA A 62 7.01 12.70 7.23
CA ALA A 62 6.46 12.56 8.57
C ALA A 62 6.83 13.76 9.47
N PRO A 63 5.86 14.38 10.16
CA PRO A 63 6.15 15.49 11.05
C PRO A 63 7.09 15.08 12.19
N ALA A 64 8.03 15.95 12.57
CA ALA A 64 8.96 15.70 13.67
C ALA A 64 8.26 15.32 14.99
N ALA A 65 7.07 15.87 15.25
CA ALA A 65 6.27 15.52 16.43
C ALA A 65 5.77 14.07 16.42
N GLN A 66 5.39 13.54 15.25
CA GLN A 66 5.02 12.13 15.11
C GLN A 66 6.26 11.25 15.31
N LEU A 67 7.38 11.58 14.68
CA LEU A 67 8.62 10.82 14.82
C LEU A 67 9.11 10.76 16.27
N ALA A 68 8.98 11.86 17.03
CA ALA A 68 9.32 11.87 18.45
C ALA A 68 8.42 10.95 19.29
N ILE A 69 7.13 10.85 18.95
CA ILE A 69 6.21 9.89 19.60
C ILE A 69 6.61 8.45 19.27
N GLU A 70 6.94 8.17 18.00
CA GLU A 70 7.35 6.85 17.55
C GLU A 70 8.70 6.40 18.11
N GLU A 71 9.65 7.34 18.29
CA GLU A 71 10.93 7.09 18.95
C GLU A 71 10.75 6.73 20.42
N ALA A 72 9.73 7.31 21.08
CA ALA A 72 9.39 7.01 22.47
C ALA A 72 8.72 5.64 22.66
N PHE A 73 8.42 4.88 21.59
CA PHE A 73 7.95 3.51 21.70
C PHE A 73 9.08 2.63 22.26
N ALA A 74 9.04 2.40 23.57
CA ALA A 74 10.04 1.61 24.29
C ALA A 74 10.01 0.12 23.91
N ASP A 75 8.85 -0.37 23.45
CA ASP A 75 8.65 -1.77 23.10
C ASP A 75 9.13 -2.07 21.68
N SER A 76 9.60 -3.31 21.49
CA SER A 76 9.86 -3.83 20.15
C SER A 76 8.56 -3.94 19.36
N VAL A 77 8.63 -3.72 18.06
CA VAL A 77 7.53 -3.97 17.13
C VAL A 77 7.54 -5.42 16.60
N ASP A 78 8.44 -6.28 17.07
CA ASP A 78 8.57 -7.65 16.57
C ASP A 78 7.29 -8.48 16.76
N ASP A 79 6.63 -8.36 17.92
CA ASP A 79 5.37 -9.06 18.19
C ASP A 79 4.25 -8.55 17.27
N TRP A 80 4.21 -7.23 17.03
CA TRP A 80 3.32 -6.63 16.04
C TRP A 80 3.60 -7.19 14.64
N MET A 81 4.87 -7.23 14.24
CA MET A 81 5.27 -7.74 12.93
C MET A 81 4.99 -9.24 12.77
N ASN A 82 5.15 -10.03 13.83
CA ASN A 82 4.78 -11.45 13.84
C ASN A 82 3.27 -11.64 13.68
N MET A 83 2.47 -10.84 14.39
CA MET A 83 1.01 -10.85 14.24
C MET A 83 0.62 -10.52 12.79
N VAL A 84 1.18 -9.45 12.23
CA VAL A 84 0.93 -9.01 10.84
C VAL A 84 1.32 -10.09 9.83
N ARG A 85 2.50 -10.73 9.97
CA ARG A 85 2.95 -11.81 9.09
C ARG A 85 2.09 -13.07 9.18
N THR A 86 1.59 -13.38 10.38
CA THR A 86 0.80 -14.60 10.62
C THR A 86 -0.59 -14.50 10.02
N ALA A 87 -1.21 -13.32 10.09
CA ALA A 87 -2.58 -13.11 9.63
C ALA A 87 -2.74 -11.72 9.00
N PRO A 88 -2.14 -11.46 7.82
CA PRO A 88 -2.13 -10.13 7.22
C PRO A 88 -3.53 -9.58 6.95
N GLN A 89 -4.47 -10.43 6.57
CA GLN A 89 -5.89 -10.10 6.38
C GLN A 89 -6.61 -9.61 7.65
N GLN A 90 -6.03 -9.81 8.84
CA GLN A 90 -6.57 -9.35 10.13
C GLN A 90 -5.84 -8.11 10.68
N SER A 91 -4.82 -7.62 9.98
CA SER A 91 -4.09 -6.42 10.34
C SER A 91 -4.72 -5.15 9.75
N PRO A 92 -4.47 -3.94 10.27
CA PRO A 92 -4.94 -2.71 9.64
C PRO A 92 -4.33 -2.52 8.24
N HIS A 93 -5.19 -2.38 7.23
CA HIS A 93 -4.80 -2.18 5.83
C HIS A 93 -5.82 -1.34 5.07
N PHE A 94 -5.46 -0.93 3.85
CA PHE A 94 -6.39 -0.45 2.84
C PHE A 94 -6.23 -1.26 1.55
N GLY A 95 -7.33 -1.37 0.80
CA GLY A 95 -7.38 -2.09 -0.46
C GLY A 95 -7.03 -1.21 -1.66
N LEU A 96 -6.30 -1.80 -2.60
CA LEU A 96 -5.99 -1.28 -3.93
C LEU A 96 -6.52 -2.28 -4.95
N ARG A 97 -7.60 -1.91 -5.64
CA ARG A 97 -8.15 -2.74 -6.70
C ARG A 97 -7.37 -2.54 -8.00
N VAL A 98 -7.05 -3.64 -8.69
CA VAL A 98 -6.38 -3.63 -10.00
C VAL A 98 -7.31 -4.16 -11.10
N GLY A 99 -7.01 -3.79 -12.34
CA GLY A 99 -7.92 -4.03 -13.47
C GLY A 99 -7.93 -5.49 -13.94
N THR A 100 -6.81 -6.21 -13.78
CA THR A 100 -6.66 -7.58 -14.31
C THR A 100 -5.90 -8.52 -13.38
N ALA A 101 -6.12 -9.82 -13.54
CA ALA A 101 -5.35 -10.85 -12.86
C ALA A 101 -3.85 -10.83 -13.22
N GLU A 102 -3.50 -10.40 -14.43
CA GLU A 102 -2.10 -10.27 -14.84
C GLU A 102 -1.43 -9.13 -14.07
N GLU A 103 -2.07 -7.96 -14.02
CA GLU A 103 -1.57 -6.80 -13.27
C GLU A 103 -1.35 -7.13 -11.78
N HIS A 104 -2.27 -7.87 -11.17
CA HIS A 104 -2.12 -8.39 -9.82
C HIS A 104 -0.84 -9.23 -9.66
N ARG A 105 -0.65 -10.22 -10.54
CA ARG A 105 0.53 -11.08 -10.54
C ARG A 105 1.82 -10.32 -10.81
N GLU A 106 1.80 -9.32 -11.69
CA GLU A 106 2.96 -8.48 -11.98
C GLU A 106 3.37 -7.64 -10.78
N ILE A 107 2.43 -7.01 -10.07
CA ILE A 107 2.71 -6.27 -8.83
C ILE A 107 3.35 -7.20 -7.81
N VAL A 108 2.77 -8.38 -7.56
CA VAL A 108 3.33 -9.39 -6.65
C VAL A 108 4.76 -9.78 -7.06
N GLY A 109 4.99 -9.99 -8.37
CA GLY A 109 6.30 -10.31 -8.91
C GLY A 109 7.34 -9.22 -8.68
N ARG A 110 6.98 -7.95 -8.95
CA ARG A 110 7.84 -6.78 -8.72
C ARG A 110 8.25 -6.66 -7.25
N ILE A 111 7.27 -6.78 -6.34
CA ILE A 111 7.53 -6.68 -4.90
C ILE A 111 8.43 -7.81 -4.42
N ARG A 112 8.21 -9.06 -4.88
CA ARG A 112 9.11 -10.18 -4.53
C ARG A 112 10.54 -9.95 -5.02
N ALA A 113 10.73 -9.33 -6.17
CA ALA A 113 12.06 -9.01 -6.70
C ALA A 113 12.83 -8.00 -5.82
N CYS A 114 12.14 -7.18 -5.03
CA CYS A 114 12.76 -6.25 -4.08
C CYS A 114 13.59 -6.93 -3.00
N ALA A 115 13.43 -8.25 -2.78
CA ALA A 115 14.27 -9.02 -1.87
C ALA A 115 15.77 -8.94 -2.23
N THR A 116 16.11 -8.61 -3.48
CA THR A 116 17.49 -8.42 -3.95
C THR A 116 17.88 -6.96 -4.18
N ASP A 117 16.95 -6.01 -4.03
CA ASP A 117 17.22 -4.59 -4.21
C ASP A 117 17.88 -4.02 -2.93
N PRO A 118 19.05 -3.37 -3.01
CA PRO A 118 19.77 -2.90 -1.83
C PRO A 118 19.03 -1.83 -1.04
N GLU A 119 18.15 -1.04 -1.67
CA GLU A 119 17.39 0.03 -1.01
C GLU A 119 16.05 -0.47 -0.44
N LEU A 120 15.47 -1.51 -1.05
CA LEU A 120 14.12 -2.00 -0.70
C LEU A 120 14.11 -3.34 0.05
N ARG A 121 15.23 -4.08 0.07
CA ARG A 121 15.31 -5.37 0.76
C ARG A 121 15.00 -5.22 2.24
N GLY A 122 13.97 -5.94 2.70
CA GLY A 122 13.48 -5.88 4.08
C GLY A 122 12.66 -4.62 4.40
N ARG A 123 12.44 -3.73 3.43
CA ARG A 123 11.58 -2.54 3.54
C ARG A 123 10.22 -2.74 2.90
N VAL A 124 10.10 -3.70 1.98
CA VAL A 124 8.85 -4.10 1.32
C VAL A 124 8.79 -5.62 1.19
N GLU A 125 7.65 -6.24 1.48
CA GLU A 125 7.48 -7.70 1.55
C GLU A 125 6.08 -8.12 1.08
N VAL A 126 5.97 -9.20 0.31
CA VAL A 126 4.67 -9.89 0.10
C VAL A 126 4.43 -10.81 1.29
N LEU A 127 3.46 -10.47 2.13
CA LEU A 127 3.10 -11.26 3.32
C LEU A 127 2.30 -12.52 2.98
N GLY A 128 1.46 -12.44 1.94
CA GLY A 128 0.62 -13.56 1.53
C GLY A 128 -0.09 -13.27 0.21
N VAL A 129 -0.38 -14.34 -0.54
CA VAL A 129 -1.23 -14.30 -1.73
C VAL A 129 -2.32 -15.34 -1.54
N PHE A 130 -3.56 -14.91 -1.61
CA PHE A 130 -4.76 -15.70 -1.36
C PHE A 130 -5.58 -15.72 -2.64
N SER A 131 -5.68 -16.91 -3.23
CA SER A 131 -6.43 -17.12 -4.48
C SER A 131 -7.90 -17.32 -4.17
N HIS A 132 -8.79 -16.77 -4.99
CA HIS A 132 -10.24 -16.96 -4.88
C HIS A 132 -10.67 -18.43 -4.98
N ASP A 133 -9.86 -19.27 -5.63
CA ASP A 133 -10.11 -20.69 -5.86
C ASP A 133 -9.39 -21.61 -4.85
N ALA A 134 -8.69 -21.04 -3.86
CA ALA A 134 -8.06 -21.83 -2.80
C ALA A 134 -9.13 -22.55 -1.97
N PRO A 135 -8.90 -23.80 -1.52
CA PRO A 135 -9.88 -24.57 -0.75
C PRO A 135 -10.37 -23.88 0.54
N ASP A 136 -9.56 -22.99 1.10
CA ASP A 136 -9.79 -22.22 2.32
C ASP A 136 -9.95 -20.71 2.05
N ALA A 137 -10.24 -20.32 0.80
CA ALA A 137 -10.47 -18.93 0.42
C ALA A 137 -11.61 -18.32 1.26
N ILE A 138 -11.31 -17.23 1.97
CA ILE A 138 -12.31 -16.45 2.71
C ILE A 138 -13.11 -15.58 1.73
N ALA A 139 -12.44 -14.97 0.76
CA ALA A 139 -13.05 -14.24 -0.33
C ALA A 139 -13.00 -15.10 -1.60
N VAL A 140 -14.17 -15.54 -2.08
CA VAL A 140 -14.29 -16.39 -3.28
C VAL A 140 -14.52 -15.59 -4.56
N ASN A 141 -14.55 -14.26 -4.47
CA ASN A 141 -14.86 -13.35 -5.57
C ASN A 141 -13.66 -12.50 -6.02
N MET A 142 -12.48 -12.70 -5.43
CA MET A 142 -11.29 -11.92 -5.71
C MET A 142 -10.00 -12.65 -5.31
N ASP A 143 -8.91 -12.35 -6.02
CA ASP A 143 -7.55 -12.66 -5.56
C ASP A 143 -7.01 -11.51 -4.73
N GLN A 144 -6.35 -11.85 -3.62
CA GLN A 144 -5.82 -10.87 -2.66
C GLN A 144 -4.32 -11.10 -2.49
N ALA A 145 -3.53 -10.03 -2.52
CA ALA A 145 -2.13 -10.05 -2.12
C ALA A 145 -1.90 -8.98 -1.05
N PHE A 146 -1.36 -9.40 0.10
CA PHE A 146 -1.05 -8.48 1.18
C PHE A 146 0.43 -8.13 1.12
N ILE A 147 0.71 -6.84 0.99
CA ILE A 147 2.05 -6.28 0.89
C ILE A 147 2.29 -5.44 2.15
N TRP A 148 3.41 -5.66 2.81
CA TRP A 148 3.86 -4.80 3.89
C TRP A 148 5.00 -3.89 3.43
N THR A 149 5.04 -2.68 3.96
CA THR A 149 6.14 -1.73 3.78
C THR A 149 6.33 -0.88 5.04
N ASN A 150 7.57 -0.50 5.35
CA ASN A 150 7.87 0.54 6.35
C ASN A 150 8.44 1.81 5.72
N VAL A 151 8.25 2.01 4.42
CA VAL A 151 8.66 3.22 3.70
C VAL A 151 7.53 4.26 3.70
N ILE A 152 6.28 3.81 3.61
CA ILE A 152 5.08 4.65 3.62
C ILE A 152 4.05 4.11 4.61
N ALA A 153 3.36 4.97 5.35
CA ALA A 153 2.26 4.56 6.24
C ALA A 153 1.24 5.68 6.50
N SER A 154 -0.04 5.33 6.66
CA SER A 154 -1.10 6.28 7.01
C SER A 154 -1.22 6.48 8.54
N GLY A 155 -0.43 5.71 9.29
CA GLY A 155 -0.25 5.82 10.74
C GLY A 155 1.25 5.86 11.10
N PRO A 156 1.65 5.28 12.25
CA PRO A 156 3.04 5.26 12.67
C PRO A 156 3.94 4.52 11.67
N LEU A 157 5.00 5.16 11.18
CA LEU A 157 5.96 4.55 10.25
C LEU A 157 6.64 3.32 10.85
N ARG A 158 6.90 3.36 12.16
CA ARG A 158 7.53 2.28 12.92
C ARG A 158 6.75 0.96 12.88
N LEU A 159 5.43 1.01 12.69
CA LEU A 159 4.56 -0.18 12.57
C LEU A 159 4.43 -0.65 11.10
N GLY A 160 4.87 0.17 10.16
CA GLY A 160 4.68 -0.01 8.73
C GLY A 160 3.22 0.07 8.31
N GLN A 161 2.98 -0.33 7.07
CA GLN A 161 1.69 -0.31 6.40
C GLN A 161 1.47 -1.63 5.69
N VAL A 162 0.28 -2.20 5.87
CA VAL A 162 -0.20 -3.28 5.03
C VAL A 162 -1.11 -2.70 3.94
N ILE A 163 -0.87 -3.10 2.71
CA ILE A 163 -1.61 -2.71 1.51
C ILE A 163 -2.11 -4.00 0.88
N GLU A 164 -3.41 -4.06 0.63
CA GLU A 164 -4.04 -5.21 0.03
C GLU A 164 -4.29 -4.95 -1.45
N VAL A 165 -3.59 -5.66 -2.33
CA VAL A 165 -3.79 -5.57 -3.78
C VAL A 165 -4.79 -6.63 -4.20
N GLN A 166 -5.90 -6.20 -4.78
CA GLN A 166 -7.06 -7.04 -5.06
C GLN A 166 -7.38 -7.05 -6.55
N TRP A 167 -7.55 -8.23 -7.14
CA TRP A 167 -8.22 -8.38 -8.43
C TRP A 167 -9.56 -9.07 -8.23
N HIS A 168 -10.64 -8.45 -8.68
CA HIS A 168 -11.98 -9.00 -8.55
C HIS A 168 -12.39 -9.75 -9.81
N LEU A 169 -13.07 -10.89 -9.65
CA LEU A 169 -13.60 -11.68 -10.77
C LEU A 169 -14.63 -10.90 -11.59
N GLU A 170 -15.48 -10.13 -10.90
CA GLU A 170 -16.50 -9.30 -11.52
C GLU A 170 -16.01 -7.85 -11.66
N PRO A 171 -16.35 -7.16 -12.76
CA PRO A 171 -16.05 -5.74 -12.93
C PRO A 171 -16.75 -4.89 -11.87
N GLU A 172 -16.34 -3.63 -11.72
CA GLU A 172 -17.08 -2.69 -10.87
C GLU A 172 -18.55 -2.61 -11.32
N PRO A 173 -19.50 -2.58 -10.38
CA PRO A 173 -20.88 -2.29 -10.71
C PRO A 173 -20.94 -0.93 -11.42
N THR A 174 -21.47 -0.91 -12.65
CA THR A 174 -21.73 0.35 -13.35
C THR A 174 -22.86 1.08 -12.62
N ALA A 175 -22.60 2.32 -12.20
CA ALA A 175 -23.57 3.21 -11.57
C ALA A 175 -24.70 3.62 -12.53
#